data_AF-A0A3D5UVV0-F1
#
_entry.id   AF-A0A3D5UVV0-F1
#
_cell.length_a   1.000
_cell.length_b   1.000
_cell.length_c   1.000
_cell.angle_alpha   90.00
_cell.angle_beta   90.00
_cell.angle_gamma   90.00
#
_symmetry.space_group_name_H-M   'P 1'
#
loop_
_entity.id
_entity.type
_entity.pdbx_description
1 polymer ?
#
loop_
_entity_poly.entity_id
_entity_poly.type
_entity_poly.pdbx_seq_one_letter_code
_entity_poly.pdbx_strand_id
1 'polypeptide(L)'
;RRTHFSDAPTIEYVPVEAMIEKEPVTVVCSKKGWIRTMKGHVAPGTEIKFKEGDGLRFMLHAETTDKVLLFATDGRFYTLDVSKLPGGRGHGE
;
A
#
# COMPACT_ATOMS: atom_id res chain seq x y z
N ARG A 1 -18.74 26.99 -42.35
CA ARG A 1 -18.73 26.00 -41.23
C ARG A 1 -17.73 26.50 -40.18
N ARG A 2 -18.11 26.58 -38.89
CA ARG A 2 -17.29 27.22 -37.81
C ARG A 2 -16.28 26.28 -37.14
N THR A 3 -16.17 25.04 -37.59
CA THR A 3 -15.23 24.04 -37.08
C THR A 3 -14.29 23.59 -38.18
N HIS A 4 -13.04 23.31 -37.79
CA HIS A 4 -11.98 22.80 -38.66
C HIS A 4 -11.74 21.32 -38.37
N PHE A 5 -11.30 20.58 -39.39
CA PHE A 5 -10.79 19.22 -39.19
C PHE A 5 -9.37 19.31 -38.61
N SER A 6 -9.08 18.48 -37.63
CA SER A 6 -7.74 18.31 -37.07
C SER A 6 -7.49 16.83 -36.82
N ASP A 7 -6.21 16.47 -36.72
CA ASP A 7 -5.81 15.15 -36.26
C ASP A 7 -6.24 14.93 -34.80
N ALA A 8 -6.36 13.66 -34.41
CA ALA A 8 -6.68 13.30 -33.04
C ALA A 8 -5.56 13.80 -32.11
N PRO A 9 -5.90 14.48 -30.99
CA PRO A 9 -4.90 14.91 -30.03
C PRO A 9 -4.28 13.69 -29.33
N THR A 10 -2.97 13.73 -29.11
CA THR A 10 -2.29 12.77 -28.23
C THR A 10 -2.69 13.05 -26.79
N ILE A 11 -3.35 12.08 -26.15
CA ILE A 11 -3.73 12.17 -24.74
C ILE A 11 -2.65 11.45 -23.94
N GLU A 12 -1.90 12.19 -23.12
CA GLU A 12 -0.98 11.59 -22.16
C GLU A 12 -1.78 10.95 -21.02
N TYR A 13 -1.55 9.66 -20.80
CA TYR A 13 -2.13 8.95 -19.66
C TYR A 13 -1.34 9.29 -18.41
N VAL A 14 -1.96 10.02 -17.49
CA VAL A 14 -1.41 10.26 -16.16
C VAL A 14 -1.95 9.17 -15.21
N PRO A 15 -1.11 8.26 -14.71
CA PRO A 15 -1.54 7.24 -13.77
C PRO A 15 -1.99 7.88 -12.46
N VAL A 16 -3.00 7.28 -11.80
CA VAL A 16 -3.55 7.80 -10.53
C VAL A 16 -2.46 7.84 -9.45
N GLU A 17 -1.51 6.91 -9.49
CA GLU A 17 -0.35 6.86 -8.59
C GLU A 17 0.55 8.10 -8.71
N ALA A 18 0.57 8.80 -9.85
CA ALA A 18 1.33 10.04 -10.00
C ALA A 18 0.81 11.19 -9.13
N MET A 19 -0.41 11.06 -8.61
CA MET A 19 -1.00 12.00 -7.66
C MET A 19 -0.69 11.65 -6.20
N ILE A 20 -0.04 10.51 -5.94
CA ILE A 20 0.30 10.04 -4.60
C ILE A 20 1.75 10.45 -4.29
N GLU A 21 1.95 11.14 -3.18
CA GLU A 21 3.29 11.47 -2.72
C GLU A 21 4.04 10.20 -2.31
N LYS A 22 5.25 10.00 -2.83
CA LYS A 22 6.10 8.85 -2.58
C LYS A 22 6.81 9.01 -1.23
N GLU A 23 6.28 8.36 -0.20
CA GLU A 23 6.84 8.34 1.15
C GLU A 23 7.28 6.93 1.54
N PRO A 24 8.41 6.77 2.26
CA PRO A 24 8.84 5.49 2.78
C PRO A 24 7.91 5.05 3.91
N VAL A 25 7.48 3.78 3.88
CA VAL A 25 6.64 3.16 4.91
C VAL A 25 7.07 1.73 5.19
N THR A 26 6.72 1.23 6.37
CA THR A 26 6.81 -0.19 6.70
C THR A 26 5.41 -0.77 6.79
N VAL A 27 5.10 -1.75 5.94
CA VAL A 27 3.87 -2.54 6.04
C VAL A 27 4.08 -3.62 7.09
N VAL A 28 3.14 -3.72 8.03
CA VAL A 28 3.16 -4.67 9.15
C VAL A 28 1.94 -5.57 9.03
N CYS A 29 2.15 -6.88 9.03
CA CYS A 29 1.07 -7.87 9.09
C CYS A 29 1.16 -8.70 10.37
N SER A 30 0.04 -8.84 11.07
CA SER A 30 -0.05 -9.63 12.29
C SER A 30 -0.34 -11.11 12.01
N LYS A 31 -0.16 -11.96 13.03
CA LYS A 31 -0.48 -13.39 12.96
C LYS A 31 -1.97 -13.63 12.76
N LYS A 32 -2.83 -12.74 13.29
CA LYS A 32 -4.28 -12.76 13.08
C LYS A 32 -4.75 -12.05 11.80
N GLY A 33 -3.83 -11.59 10.94
CA GLY A 33 -4.15 -11.06 9.63
C GLY A 33 -4.43 -9.56 9.57
N TRP A 34 -4.24 -8.81 10.67
CA TRP A 34 -4.37 -7.35 10.66
C TRP A 34 -3.21 -6.73 9.89
N ILE A 35 -3.51 -5.82 8.97
CA ILE A 35 -2.49 -5.12 8.16
C ILE A 35 -2.53 -3.61 8.41
N ARG A 36 -1.34 -2.99 8.52
CA ARG A 36 -1.21 -1.53 8.65
C ARG A 36 0.14 -1.01 8.14
N THR A 37 0.23 0.29 7.91
CA THR A 37 1.48 0.98 7.61
C THR A 37 2.02 1.72 8.83
N MET A 38 3.34 1.77 8.95
CA MET A 38 4.08 2.66 9.84
C MET A 38 4.90 3.62 8.99
N LYS A 39 5.02 4.89 9.43
CA LYS A 39 5.81 5.88 8.71
C LYS A 39 7.30 5.54 8.77
N GLY A 40 7.97 5.65 7.63
CA GLY A 40 9.40 5.36 7.48
C GLY A 40 9.70 3.86 7.37
N HIS A 41 10.92 3.56 6.94
CA HIS A 41 11.48 2.20 6.96
C HIS A 41 11.97 1.87 8.36
N VAL A 42 11.09 1.27 9.14
CA VAL A 42 11.32 0.85 10.52
C VAL A 42 12.36 -0.29 10.57
N ALA A 43 13.33 -0.19 11.48
CA ALA A 43 14.38 -1.18 11.63
C ALA A 43 13.86 -2.57 12.05
N PRO A 44 14.49 -3.67 11.61
CA PRO A 44 14.19 -5.01 12.12
C PRO A 44 14.33 -5.07 13.65
N GLY A 45 13.39 -5.72 14.33
CA GLY A 45 13.38 -5.85 15.79
C GLY A 45 12.80 -4.66 16.55
N THR A 46 12.33 -3.61 15.86
CA THR A 46 11.52 -2.56 16.50
C THR A 46 10.30 -3.17 17.17
N GLU A 47 10.07 -2.82 18.43
CA GLU A 47 8.92 -3.31 19.17
C GLU A 47 7.61 -2.74 18.60
N ILE A 48 6.69 -3.63 18.26
CA ILE A 48 5.40 -3.27 17.68
C ILE A 48 4.30 -3.75 18.61
N LYS A 49 3.35 -2.86 18.90
CA LYS A 49 2.17 -3.19 19.71
C LYS A 49 1.12 -3.90 18.85
N PHE A 50 0.60 -5.01 19.35
CA PHE A 50 -0.47 -5.80 18.74
C PHE A 50 -1.68 -5.91 19.69
N LYS A 51 -2.77 -6.47 19.19
CA LYS A 51 -3.90 -6.87 20.04
C LYS A 51 -3.49 -8.03 20.96
N GLU A 52 -4.26 -8.25 22.01
CA GLU A 52 -4.01 -9.35 22.95
C GLU A 52 -3.98 -10.72 22.24
N GLY A 53 -2.96 -11.52 22.57
CA GLY A 53 -2.71 -12.83 21.95
C GLY A 53 -2.39 -12.77 20.46
N ASP A 54 -2.02 -11.61 19.92
CA ASP A 54 -1.53 -11.44 18.54
C ASP A 54 -0.03 -11.12 18.55
N GLY A 55 0.59 -11.15 17.38
CA GLY A 55 2.00 -10.83 17.24
C GLY A 55 2.39 -10.63 15.79
N LEU A 56 3.68 -10.38 15.57
CA LEU A 56 4.21 -10.16 14.23
C LEU A 56 4.15 -11.44 13.39
N ARG A 57 3.61 -11.33 12.17
CA ARG A 57 3.77 -12.35 11.12
C ARG A 57 4.91 -11.96 10.18
N PHE A 58 4.84 -10.76 9.61
CA PHE A 58 5.91 -10.20 8.78
C PHE A 58 5.87 -8.67 8.74
N MET A 59 7.01 -8.10 8.35
CA MET A 59 7.18 -6.69 8.04
C MET A 59 7.91 -6.56 6.71
N LEU A 60 7.57 -5.55 5.93
CA LEU A 60 8.25 -5.22 4.69
C LEU A 60 8.38 -3.70 4.55
N HIS A 61 9.50 -3.26 4.01
CA HIS A 61 9.69 -1.88 3.58
C HIS A 61 9.02 -1.69 2.22
N ALA A 62 8.31 -0.59 2.07
CA ALA A 62 7.62 -0.20 0.86
C ALA A 62 7.58 1.32 0.75
N GLU A 63 7.03 1.79 -0.35
CA GLU A 63 6.65 3.17 -0.57
C GLU A 63 5.12 3.27 -0.68
N THR A 64 4.56 4.43 -0.38
CA THR A 64 3.11 4.70 -0.52
C THR A 64 2.57 4.46 -1.93
N THR A 65 3.42 4.59 -2.95
CA THR A 65 3.09 4.33 -4.36
C THR A 65 3.14 2.85 -4.74
N ASP A 66 3.69 1.99 -3.88
CA ASP A 66 3.79 0.56 -4.14
C ASP A 66 2.46 -0.17 -3.98
N LYS A 67 2.44 -1.41 -4.49
CA LYS A 67 1.36 -2.36 -4.27
C LYS A 67 1.89 -3.59 -3.54
N VAL A 68 1.13 -4.07 -2.54
CA VAL A 68 1.42 -5.32 -1.83
C VAL A 68 0.57 -6.44 -2.41
N LEU A 69 1.21 -7.54 -2.80
CA LEU A 69 0.55 -8.75 -3.27
C LEU A 69 0.49 -9.77 -2.13
N LEU A 70 -0.72 -10.11 -1.69
CA LEU A 70 -0.96 -11.12 -0.66
C LEU A 70 -1.41 -12.43 -1.31
N PHE A 71 -0.66 -13.49 -1.09
CA PHE A 71 -1.00 -14.84 -1.55
C PHE A 71 -1.78 -15.56 -0.46
N ALA A 72 -2.99 -16.00 -0.79
CA ALA A 72 -3.84 -16.80 0.08
C ALA A 72 -3.62 -18.29 -0.17
N THR A 73 -3.92 -19.10 0.84
CA THR A 73 -3.73 -20.56 0.81
C THR A 73 -4.68 -21.29 -0.14
N ASP A 74 -5.73 -20.62 -0.61
CA ASP A 74 -6.68 -21.12 -1.61
C ASP A 74 -6.20 -20.90 -3.06
N GLY A 75 -4.96 -20.46 -3.23
CA GLY A 75 -4.35 -20.21 -4.54
C GLY A 75 -4.71 -18.87 -5.15
N ARG A 76 -5.42 -18.00 -4.43
CA ARG A 76 -5.72 -16.63 -4.88
C ARG A 76 -4.66 -15.65 -4.42
N PHE A 77 -4.56 -14.53 -5.12
CA PHE A 77 -3.79 -13.39 -4.65
C PHE A 77 -4.64 -12.12 -4.67
N TYR A 78 -4.29 -11.21 -3.78
CA TYR A 78 -4.96 -9.92 -3.62
C TYR A 78 -3.92 -8.81 -3.75
N THR A 79 -4.23 -7.79 -4.53
CA THR A 79 -3.40 -6.60 -4.69
C THR A 79 -3.96 -5.48 -3.82
N LEU A 80 -3.14 -4.97 -2.91
CA LEU A 80 -3.48 -3.85 -2.03
C LEU A 80 -2.61 -2.64 -2.37
N ASP A 81 -3.23 -1.48 -2.55
CA ASP A 81 -2.51 -0.21 -2.68
C ASP A 81 -1.97 0.20 -1.30
N VAL A 82 -0.67 0.44 -1.19
CA VAL A 82 -0.05 0.78 0.11
C VAL A 82 -0.61 2.08 0.68
N SER A 83 -0.90 3.06 -0.18
CA SER A 83 -1.52 4.34 0.19
C SER A 83 -2.90 4.22 0.83
N LYS A 84 -3.61 3.09 0.61
CA LYS A 84 -4.95 2.85 1.17
C LYS A 84 -4.92 2.06 2.48
N LEU A 85 -3.76 1.54 2.88
CA LEU A 85 -3.63 0.77 4.12
C LEU A 85 -3.78 1.69 5.35
N PRO A 86 -4.39 1.21 6.43
CA PRO A 86 -4.57 2.00 7.64
C PRO A 86 -3.20 2.36 8.26
N GLY A 87 -3.07 3.60 8.71
CA GLY A 87 -1.83 4.10 9.30
C GLY A 87 -1.57 3.64 10.74
N GLY A 88 -0.39 3.98 11.26
CA GLY A 88 0.18 3.40 12.49
C GLY A 88 -0.46 3.77 13.83
N ARG A 89 -1.56 4.55 13.87
CA ARG A 89 -2.23 4.92 15.13
C ARG A 89 -3.24 3.87 15.62
N GLY A 90 -3.56 2.86 14.81
CA GLY A 90 -4.48 1.77 15.16
C GLY A 90 -3.85 0.40 15.01
N HIS A 91 -4.65 -0.65 15.24
CA HIS A 91 -4.18 -2.03 15.05
C HIS A 91 -4.15 -2.48 13.59
N GLY A 92 -4.72 -1.70 12.68
CA GLY A 92 -4.96 -2.06 11.28
C GLY A 92 -6.43 -2.39 11.03
N GLU A 93 -6.71 -2.89 9.84
CA GLU A 93 -7.97 -3.52 9.43
C GLU A 93 -7.74 -4.99 9.06
#